data_AF-A0A7C1ADG1-F1
#
_entry.id   AF-A0A7C1ADG1-F1
#
_cell.length_a   1.000
_cell.length_b   1.000
_cell.length_c   1.000
_cell.angle_alpha   90.00
_cell.angle_beta   90.00
_cell.angle_gamma   90.00
#
_symmetry.space_group_name_H-M   'P 1'
#
loop_
_entity.id
_entity.type
_entity.pdbx_description
1 polymer ?
#
loop_
_entity_poly.entity_id
_entity_poly.type
_entity_poly.pdbx_seq_one_letter_code
_entity_poly.pdbx_strand_id
1 'polypeptide(L)'
;MKKLVILIIPIIFLFISGAEADNSEQKGLHDMHMIMEFMDHGLCSALEGANLQMLGQMGMAKTLDKDAIVHGTIMVKDGKAMIKEMLEGKAMRTLYKEGGFDKKIMDDLHELGERMLKVIEQVEKLHEEIEKKN
;
A
#
# COMPACT_ATOMS: atom_id res chain seq x y z
N MET A 1 -13.80 -68.03 -32.25
CA MET A 1 -12.96 -67.47 -31.17
C MET A 1 -12.91 -65.95 -31.34
N LYS A 2 -13.75 -65.20 -30.61
CA LYS A 2 -13.78 -63.72 -30.65
C LYS A 2 -12.90 -63.21 -29.51
N LYS A 3 -11.83 -62.47 -29.81
CA LYS A 3 -10.96 -61.85 -28.80
C LYS A 3 -11.61 -60.53 -28.36
N LEU A 4 -12.01 -60.48 -27.09
CA LEU A 4 -12.55 -59.31 -26.41
C LEU A 4 -11.37 -58.43 -26.00
N VAL A 5 -11.23 -57.26 -26.62
CA VAL A 5 -10.27 -56.22 -26.22
C VAL A 5 -10.87 -55.49 -25.03
N ILE A 6 -10.29 -55.65 -23.84
CA ILE A 6 -10.64 -54.86 -22.65
C ILE A 6 -9.66 -53.69 -22.58
N LEU A 7 -10.18 -52.50 -22.83
CA LEU A 7 -9.49 -51.23 -22.71
C LEU A 7 -9.45 -50.85 -21.21
N ILE A 8 -8.27 -50.93 -20.59
CA ILE A 8 -8.05 -50.43 -19.22
C ILE A 8 -7.52 -49.00 -19.34
N ILE A 9 -8.41 -48.03 -19.20
CA ILE A 9 -8.08 -46.67 -18.76
C ILE A 9 -9.05 -46.46 -17.60
N PRO A 10 -8.59 -46.23 -16.35
CA PRO A 10 -8.69 -44.84 -15.88
C PRO A 10 -7.75 -44.42 -14.73
N ILE A 11 -7.81 -43.12 -14.42
CA ILE A 11 -7.50 -42.47 -13.13
C ILE A 11 -6.03 -42.20 -12.79
N ILE A 12 -5.39 -41.27 -13.50
CA ILE A 12 -4.22 -40.52 -12.95
C ILE A 12 -4.50 -39.01 -12.83
N PHE A 13 -5.70 -38.53 -13.22
CA PHE A 13 -5.98 -37.09 -13.29
C PHE A 13 -6.58 -36.44 -12.03
N LEU A 14 -6.67 -37.12 -10.88
CA LEU A 14 -7.34 -36.58 -9.68
C LEU A 14 -6.43 -35.91 -8.63
N PHE A 15 -5.12 -35.75 -8.88
CA PHE A 15 -4.20 -35.22 -7.87
C PHE A 15 -3.58 -33.84 -8.17
N ILE A 16 -3.94 -33.16 -9.27
CA ILE A 16 -3.23 -31.92 -9.67
C ILE A 16 -3.85 -30.65 -9.04
N SER A 17 -5.08 -30.69 -8.55
CA SER A 17 -5.81 -29.48 -8.11
C SER A 17 -5.42 -28.94 -6.71
N GLY A 18 -4.62 -29.65 -5.92
CA GLY A 18 -4.26 -29.21 -4.56
C GLY A 18 -3.02 -28.30 -4.47
N ALA A 19 -2.10 -28.37 -5.45
CA ALA A 19 -0.81 -27.67 -5.36
C ALA A 19 -0.87 -26.20 -5.82
N GLU A 20 -1.87 -25.81 -6.60
CA GLU A 20 -1.98 -24.44 -7.14
C GLU A 20 -2.62 -23.45 -6.14
N ALA A 21 -3.48 -23.93 -5.23
CA ALA A 21 -4.18 -23.09 -4.26
C ALA A 21 -3.25 -22.49 -3.19
N ASP A 22 -2.37 -23.31 -2.61
CA ASP A 22 -1.44 -22.93 -1.53
C ASP A 22 -0.45 -21.83 -1.97
N ASN A 23 0.02 -21.91 -3.23
CA ASN A 23 0.92 -20.92 -3.81
C ASN A 23 0.23 -19.57 -4.06
N SER A 24 -1.06 -19.59 -4.43
CA SER A 24 -1.82 -18.37 -4.70
C SER A 24 -2.09 -17.53 -3.44
N GLU A 25 -2.36 -18.18 -2.30
CA GLU A 25 -2.61 -17.51 -1.02
C GLU A 25 -1.32 -16.91 -0.45
N GLN A 26 -0.21 -17.66 -0.50
CA GLN A 26 1.10 -17.15 -0.08
C GLN A 26 1.52 -15.92 -0.91
N LYS A 27 1.28 -15.94 -2.22
CA LYS A 27 1.57 -14.81 -3.10
C LYS A 27 0.69 -13.60 -2.75
N GLY A 28 -0.62 -13.79 -2.54
CA GLY A 28 -1.51 -12.69 -2.19
C GLY A 28 -1.11 -12.03 -0.86
N LEU A 29 -0.74 -12.83 0.14
CA LEU A 29 -0.24 -12.30 1.42
C LEU A 29 1.08 -11.52 1.25
N HIS A 30 2.01 -12.03 0.43
CA HIS A 30 3.23 -11.31 0.09
C HIS A 30 2.94 -9.96 -0.58
N ASP A 31 2.04 -9.93 -1.56
CA ASP A 31 1.67 -8.71 -2.27
C ASP A 31 1.01 -7.69 -1.34
N MET A 32 0.15 -8.14 -0.41
CA MET A 32 -0.43 -7.29 0.64
C MET A 32 0.62 -6.75 1.62
N HIS A 33 1.61 -7.57 1.99
CA HIS A 33 2.72 -7.12 2.83
C HIS A 33 3.53 -5.99 2.15
N MET A 34 3.86 -6.16 0.87
CA MET A 34 4.54 -5.11 0.10
C MET A 34 3.71 -3.81 0.04
N ILE A 35 2.40 -3.93 -0.22
CA ILE A 35 1.48 -2.78 -0.20
C ILE A 35 1.53 -2.05 1.16
N MET A 36 1.51 -2.81 2.26
CA MET A 36 1.61 -2.25 3.62
C MET A 36 2.93 -1.54 3.88
N GLU A 37 4.07 -2.09 3.43
CA GLU A 37 5.39 -1.44 3.58
C GLU A 37 5.45 -0.10 2.83
N PHE A 38 4.90 -0.02 1.61
CA PHE A 38 4.87 1.24 0.87
C PHE A 38 3.92 2.27 1.50
N MET A 39 2.79 1.84 2.07
CA MET A 39 1.92 2.75 2.82
C MET A 39 2.60 3.30 4.08
N ASP A 40 3.30 2.44 4.83
CA ASP A 40 4.09 2.84 6.00
C ASP A 40 5.18 3.86 5.61
N HIS A 41 5.92 3.58 4.55
CA HIS A 41 6.93 4.50 4.03
C HIS A 41 6.33 5.85 3.60
N GLY A 42 5.15 5.82 2.95
CA GLY A 42 4.42 7.04 2.57
C GLY A 42 3.99 7.85 3.78
N LEU A 43 3.50 7.21 4.84
CA LEU A 43 3.12 7.88 6.08
C LEU A 43 4.35 8.50 6.78
N CYS A 44 5.44 7.74 6.92
CA CYS A 44 6.68 8.22 7.52
C CYS A 44 7.22 9.44 6.75
N SER A 45 7.28 9.36 5.42
CA SER A 45 7.73 10.47 4.57
C SER A 45 6.88 11.73 4.79
N ALA A 46 5.56 11.58 4.91
CA ALA A 46 4.69 12.72 5.15
C ALA A 46 4.92 13.33 6.55
N LEU A 47 5.07 12.51 7.59
CA LEU A 47 5.32 13.01 8.95
C LEU A 47 6.70 13.67 9.08
N GLU A 48 7.72 13.12 8.42
CA GLU A 48 9.05 13.75 8.34
C GLU A 48 8.99 15.08 7.60
N GLY A 49 8.27 15.13 6.47
CA GLY A 49 8.05 16.36 5.72
C GLY A 49 7.34 17.44 6.53
N ALA A 50 6.36 17.04 7.34
CA ALA A 50 5.67 17.93 8.25
C ALA A 50 6.60 18.51 9.32
N ASN A 51 7.43 17.66 9.93
CA ASN A 51 8.43 18.10 10.89
C ASN A 51 9.42 19.09 10.25
N LEU A 52 9.81 18.86 8.99
CA LEU A 52 10.71 19.74 8.26
C LEU A 52 10.07 21.12 7.98
N GLN A 53 8.79 21.15 7.62
CA GLN A 53 8.05 22.41 7.48
C GLN A 53 7.99 23.19 8.80
N MET A 54 7.68 22.51 9.91
CA MET A 54 7.65 23.14 11.24
C MET A 54 9.04 23.68 11.61
N LEU A 55 10.10 22.93 11.34
CA LEU A 55 11.47 23.37 11.57
C LEU A 55 11.79 24.66 10.80
N GLY A 56 11.42 24.73 9.52
CA GLY A 56 11.61 25.95 8.73
C GLY A 56 10.78 27.12 9.26
N GLN A 57 9.55 26.87 9.71
CA GLN A 57 8.70 27.91 10.32
C GLN A 57 9.27 28.49 11.62
N MET A 58 10.19 27.80 12.30
CA MET A 58 10.88 28.36 13.49
C MET A 58 11.83 29.52 13.15
N GLY A 59 12.19 29.72 11.87
CA GLY A 59 12.87 30.94 11.43
C GLY A 59 14.34 31.06 11.88
N MET A 60 15.03 29.94 12.14
CA MET A 60 16.38 29.95 12.72
C MET A 60 17.49 30.21 11.70
N ALA A 61 17.29 29.88 10.42
CA ALA A 61 18.35 29.82 9.41
C ALA A 61 18.04 30.53 8.08
N LYS A 62 17.05 31.42 8.05
CA LYS A 62 16.60 32.29 6.93
C LYS A 62 16.41 31.56 5.59
N THR A 63 17.48 31.38 4.82
CA THR A 63 17.42 30.75 3.50
C THR A 63 17.06 29.27 3.62
N LEU A 64 17.70 28.56 4.56
CA LEU A 64 17.42 27.14 4.79
C LEU A 64 16.01 26.89 5.31
N ASP A 65 15.40 27.87 5.97
CA ASP A 65 14.02 27.78 6.47
C ASP A 65 13.02 27.64 5.31
N LYS A 66 13.21 28.41 4.23
CA LYS A 66 12.35 28.34 3.05
C LYS A 66 12.50 27.02 2.32
N ASP A 67 13.74 26.55 2.17
CA ASP A 67 14.01 25.27 1.52
C ASP A 67 13.43 24.11 2.33
N ALA A 68 13.53 24.16 3.66
CA ALA A 68 12.93 23.19 4.57
C ALA A 68 11.40 23.15 4.43
N ILE A 69 10.74 24.31 4.37
CA ILE A 69 9.30 24.39 4.13
C ILE A 69 8.94 23.75 2.78
N VAL A 70 9.60 24.16 1.69
CA VAL A 70 9.30 23.65 0.35
C VAL A 70 9.51 22.14 0.25
N HIS A 71 10.66 21.63 0.72
CA HIS A 71 10.95 20.20 0.72
C HIS A 71 9.95 19.42 1.56
N GLY A 72 9.62 19.93 2.75
CA GLY A 72 8.67 19.27 3.62
C GLY A 72 7.26 19.22 3.04
N THR A 73 6.82 20.26 2.31
CA THR A 73 5.54 20.26 1.58
C THR A 73 5.51 19.18 0.49
N ILE A 74 6.61 19.03 -0.25
CA ILE A 74 6.74 17.99 -1.28
C ILE A 74 6.64 16.60 -0.63
N MET A 75 7.37 16.36 0.46
CA MET A 75 7.34 15.08 1.17
C MET A 75 5.94 14.71 1.69
N VAL A 76 5.19 15.67 2.25
CA VAL A 76 3.79 15.46 2.66
C VAL A 76 2.93 15.04 1.47
N LYS A 77 3.04 15.75 0.36
CA LYS A 77 2.27 15.47 -0.86
C LYS A 77 2.62 14.11 -1.45
N ASP A 78 3.90 13.79 -1.57
CA ASP A 78 4.38 12.55 -2.17
C ASP A 78 4.04 11.34 -1.30
N GLY A 79 4.17 11.46 0.03
CA GLY A 79 3.75 10.43 0.97
C GLY A 79 2.25 10.12 0.87
N LYS A 80 1.41 11.17 0.77
CA LYS A 80 -0.03 11.02 0.54
C LYS A 80 -0.34 10.33 -0.79
N ALA A 81 0.36 10.73 -1.86
CA ALA A 81 0.20 10.14 -3.18
C ALA A 81 0.61 8.66 -3.22
N MET A 82 1.68 8.30 -2.51
CA MET A 82 2.15 6.91 -2.40
C MET A 82 1.10 6.02 -1.74
N ILE A 83 0.49 6.45 -0.63
CA ILE A 83 -0.58 5.67 0.03
C ILE A 83 -1.77 5.49 -0.91
N LYS A 84 -2.19 6.54 -1.62
CA LYS A 84 -3.29 6.45 -2.60
C LYS A 84 -2.98 5.49 -3.75
N GLU A 85 -1.77 5.52 -4.29
CA GLU A 85 -1.36 4.57 -5.33
C GLU A 85 -1.36 3.13 -4.82
N MET A 86 -1.02 2.90 -3.55
CA MET A 86 -1.08 1.57 -2.95
C MET A 86 -2.51 1.07 -2.69
N LEU A 87 -3.46 1.96 -2.40
CA LEU A 87 -4.87 1.61 -2.18
C LEU A 87 -5.69 1.49 -3.48
N GLU A 88 -5.38 2.29 -4.49
CA GLU A 88 -6.25 2.44 -5.65
C GLU A 88 -5.55 2.08 -6.96
N GLY A 89 -4.22 1.99 -6.94
CA GLY A 89 -3.35 1.96 -8.10
C GLY A 89 -3.19 0.60 -8.75
N LYS A 90 -2.15 0.49 -9.58
CA LYS A 90 -1.97 -0.69 -10.45
C LYS A 90 -1.75 -1.98 -9.65
N ALA A 91 -0.99 -1.91 -8.56
CA ALA A 91 -0.68 -3.06 -7.72
C ALA A 91 -1.96 -3.63 -7.08
N MET A 92 -2.76 -2.79 -6.42
CA MET A 92 -4.01 -3.21 -5.80
C MET A 92 -5.01 -3.79 -6.82
N ARG A 93 -5.18 -3.14 -7.98
CA ARG A 93 -6.06 -3.66 -9.04
C ARG A 93 -5.59 -5.01 -9.58
N THR A 94 -4.29 -5.23 -9.65
CA THR A 94 -3.71 -6.53 -10.04
C THR A 94 -4.03 -7.57 -8.99
N LEU A 95 -3.85 -7.27 -7.71
CA LEU A 95 -4.18 -8.17 -6.61
C LEU A 95 -5.66 -8.56 -6.59
N TYR A 96 -6.57 -7.59 -6.78
CA TYR A 96 -8.01 -7.87 -6.93
C TYR A 96 -8.33 -8.79 -8.12
N LYS A 97 -7.60 -8.65 -9.23
CA LYS A 97 -7.80 -9.48 -10.43
C LYS A 97 -7.25 -10.89 -10.24
N GLU A 98 -6.09 -11.03 -9.60
CA GLU A 98 -5.41 -12.31 -9.40
C GLU A 98 -6.04 -13.12 -8.26
N GLY A 99 -6.69 -12.47 -7.30
CA GLY A 99 -7.25 -13.13 -6.13
C GLY A 99 -6.15 -13.60 -5.17
N GLY A 100 -6.39 -14.69 -4.45
CA GLY A 100 -5.41 -15.25 -3.51
C GLY A 100 -5.23 -14.43 -2.23
N PHE A 101 -6.17 -13.54 -1.90
CA PHE A 101 -6.18 -12.79 -0.65
C PHE A 101 -7.42 -13.12 0.17
N ASP A 102 -7.29 -13.04 1.49
CA ASP A 102 -8.43 -13.06 2.39
C ASP A 102 -9.17 -11.71 2.33
N LYS A 103 -10.49 -11.75 2.12
CA LYS A 103 -11.30 -10.54 1.96
C LYS A 103 -11.26 -9.66 3.22
N LYS A 104 -11.33 -10.25 4.41
CA LYS A 104 -11.34 -9.47 5.65
C LYS A 104 -10.00 -8.78 5.85
N ILE A 105 -8.89 -9.46 5.60
CA ILE A 105 -7.55 -8.84 5.67
C ILE A 105 -7.45 -7.70 4.64
N MET A 106 -7.99 -7.88 3.43
CA MET A 106 -8.01 -6.84 2.41
C MET A 106 -8.83 -5.61 2.83
N ASP A 107 -10.01 -5.82 3.42
CA ASP A 107 -10.85 -4.74 3.95
C ASP A 107 -10.11 -3.99 5.08
N ASP A 108 -9.47 -4.72 6.01
CA ASP A 108 -8.69 -4.15 7.11
C ASP A 108 -7.48 -3.34 6.58
N LEU A 109 -6.83 -3.80 5.49
CA LEU A 109 -5.73 -3.09 4.83
C LEU A 109 -6.17 -1.75 4.22
N HIS A 110 -7.35 -1.72 3.58
CA HIS A 110 -7.92 -0.46 3.08
C HIS A 110 -8.27 0.48 4.22
N GLU A 111 -8.89 -0.02 5.29
CA GLU A 111 -9.22 0.80 6.46
C GLU A 111 -7.96 1.41 7.10
N LEU A 112 -6.88 0.63 7.18
CA LEU A 112 -5.58 1.12 7.64
C LEU A 112 -5.09 2.29 6.78
N GLY A 113 -5.04 2.12 5.46
CA GLY A 113 -4.59 3.18 4.55
C GLY A 113 -5.46 4.45 4.63
N GLU A 114 -6.78 4.32 4.73
CA GLU A 114 -7.70 5.45 4.94
C GLU A 114 -7.42 6.19 6.25
N ARG A 115 -7.09 5.47 7.33
CA ARG A 115 -6.69 6.07 8.60
C ARG A 115 -5.35 6.80 8.47
N MET A 116 -4.39 6.26 7.73
CA MET A 116 -3.11 6.92 7.45
C MET A 116 -3.31 8.22 6.67
N LEU A 117 -4.19 8.22 5.65
CA LEU A 117 -4.53 9.44 4.90
C LEU A 117 -5.13 10.52 5.80
N LYS A 118 -6.01 10.14 6.75
CA LYS A 118 -6.57 11.08 7.74
C LYS A 118 -5.51 11.68 8.66
N VAL A 119 -4.46 10.93 9.01
CA VAL A 119 -3.32 11.48 9.77
C VAL A 119 -2.62 12.57 8.94
N ILE A 120 -2.35 12.30 7.65
CA ILE A 120 -1.72 13.28 6.76
C ILE A 120 -2.61 14.51 6.57
N GLU A 121 -3.92 14.34 6.40
CA GLU A 121 -4.86 15.48 6.31
C GLU A 121 -4.87 16.33 7.58
N GLN A 122 -4.73 15.71 8.76
CA GLN A 122 -4.65 16.44 10.01
C GLN A 122 -3.35 17.25 10.13
N VAL A 123 -2.27 16.71 9.58
CA VAL A 123 -0.98 17.39 9.48
C VAL A 123 -1.05 18.57 8.51
N GLU A 124 -1.62 18.40 7.32
CA GLU A 124 -1.83 19.50 6.36
C GLU A 124 -2.62 20.65 7.01
N LYS A 125 -3.70 20.34 7.74
CA LYS A 125 -4.49 21.33 8.50
C LYS A 125 -3.68 22.05 9.58
N LEU A 126 -2.81 21.33 10.31
CA LEU A 126 -1.96 21.94 11.32
C LEU A 126 -1.08 23.03 10.70
N HIS A 127 -0.50 22.74 9.54
CA HIS A 127 0.42 23.64 8.84
C HIS A 127 -0.31 24.83 8.23
N GLU A 128 -1.49 24.62 7.65
CA GLU A 128 -2.37 25.72 7.20
C GLU A 128 -2.70 26.70 8.34
N GLU A 129 -2.96 26.18 9.55
CA GLU A 129 -3.24 27.02 10.72
C GLU A 129 -1.99 27.77 11.24
N ILE A 130 -0.80 27.20 11.08
CA ILE A 130 0.45 27.90 11.41
C ILE A 130 0.72 29.03 10.39
N GLU A 131 0.52 28.77 9.10
CA GLU A 131 0.70 29.78 8.04
C GLU A 131 -0.25 30.96 8.21
N LYS A 132 -1.52 30.74 8.58
CA LYS A 132 -2.49 31.82 8.84
C LYS A 132 -2.10 32.74 10.01
N LYS A 133 -1.25 32.27 10.93
CA LYS A 133 -0.83 33.03 12.12
C LYS A 133 0.44 33.86 11.91
N ASN A 134 1.22 33.56 10.87
CA ASN A 134 2.48 34.21 10.54
C ASN A 134 2.27 35.31 9.48
#